data_AF-A0A401GPK0-F1
#
_entry.id   AF-A0A401GPK0-F1
#
_cell.length_a   1.000
_cell.length_b   1.000
_cell.length_c   1.000
_cell.angle_alpha   90.00
_cell.angle_beta   90.00
_cell.angle_gamma   90.00
#
_symmetry.space_group_name_H-M   'P 1'
#
loop_
_entity.id
_entity.type
_entity.pdbx_description
1 polymer ?
#
loop_
_entity_poly.entity_id
_entity_poly.type
_entity_poly.pdbx_seq_one_letter_code
_entity_poly.pdbx_strand_id
1 'polypeptide(L)'
;MQHDAQMLPPELVDFVLDQLRDDPAALIACGLVCRSWLPRTRLHLFRSIILKDAVGYAAFEKLLRRFPYLTNHVRRVVVVKTHSRPSWVDGEMPRALVKLPRVEHLEVAQSMGKILDDTQSKFGLICAA
;
A
#
# COMPACT_ATOMS: atom_id res chain seq x y z
N MET A 1 19.90 36.95 -4.67
CA MET A 1 18.54 36.59 -5.10
C MET A 1 18.55 35.09 -5.33
N GLN A 2 18.13 34.32 -4.33
CA GLN A 2 18.11 32.86 -4.34
C GLN A 2 17.26 32.37 -5.51
N HIS A 3 17.83 31.50 -6.34
CA HIS A 3 17.04 30.65 -7.22
C HIS A 3 16.41 29.58 -6.33
N ASP A 4 15.18 29.85 -5.89
CA ASP A 4 14.31 28.85 -5.27
C ASP A 4 14.20 27.69 -6.26
N ALA A 5 14.85 26.58 -5.91
CA ALA A 5 14.76 25.35 -6.68
C ALA A 5 13.27 25.08 -6.96
N GLN A 6 12.90 24.93 -8.23
CA GLN A 6 11.54 24.66 -8.69
C GLN A 6 10.98 23.41 -8.01
N MET A 7 10.43 23.55 -6.81
CA MET A 7 9.69 22.49 -6.15
C MET A 7 8.27 22.53 -6.69
N LEU A 8 7.87 21.45 -7.33
CA LEU A 8 6.47 21.27 -7.75
C LEU A 8 5.54 21.48 -6.53
N PRO A 9 4.46 22.27 -6.69
CA PRO A 9 3.42 22.38 -5.70
C PRO A 9 2.95 21.01 -5.20
N PRO A 10 2.69 20.85 -3.90
CA PRO A 10 2.13 19.65 -3.30
C PRO A 10 1.03 18.96 -4.10
N GLU A 11 0.09 19.75 -4.59
CA GLU A 11 -1.12 19.32 -5.28
C GLU A 11 -0.79 18.68 -6.63
N LEU A 12 0.24 19.19 -7.33
CA LEU A 12 0.70 18.61 -8.59
C LEU A 12 1.45 17.30 -8.37
N VAL A 13 2.22 17.20 -7.29
CA VAL A 13 2.87 15.93 -6.92
C VAL A 13 1.81 14.87 -6.62
N ASP A 14 0.82 15.21 -5.80
CA ASP A 14 -0.28 14.29 -5.46
C ASP A 14 -1.07 13.89 -6.71
N PHE A 15 -1.34 14.82 -7.63
CA PHE A 15 -2.00 14.52 -8.90
C PHE A 15 -1.20 13.53 -9.76
N VAL A 16 0.11 13.71 -9.88
CA VAL A 16 0.99 12.77 -10.61
C VAL A 16 0.98 11.39 -9.96
N LEU A 17 1.11 11.32 -8.64
CA LEU A 17 1.12 10.04 -7.91
C LEU A 17 -0.24 9.34 -7.96
N ASP A 18 -1.34 10.08 -7.98
CA ASP A 18 -2.68 9.53 -8.16
C ASP A 18 -2.87 8.87 -9.53
N GLN A 19 -2.21 9.37 -10.59
CA GLN A 19 -2.21 8.69 -11.90
C GLN A 19 -1.44 7.35 -11.87
N LEU A 20 -0.47 7.22 -10.96
CA LEU A 20 0.37 6.02 -10.83
C LEU A 20 -0.15 5.02 -9.78
N ARG A 21 -1.36 5.22 -9.26
CA ARG A 21 -1.96 4.42 -8.17
C ARG A 21 -1.99 2.91 -8.42
N ASP A 22 -2.02 2.48 -9.67
CA ASP A 22 -2.12 1.07 -10.09
C ASP A 22 -0.73 0.51 -10.50
N ASP A 23 0.33 1.31 -10.46
CA ASP A 23 1.73 0.93 -10.73
C ASP A 23 2.63 1.20 -9.51
N PRO A 24 2.77 0.22 -8.59
CA PRO A 24 3.63 0.35 -7.43
C PRO A 24 5.11 0.58 -7.78
N ALA A 25 5.59 0.04 -8.90
CA ALA A 25 6.99 0.20 -9.30
C ALA A 25 7.28 1.65 -9.71
N ALA A 26 6.37 2.26 -10.47
CA ALA A 26 6.44 3.69 -10.79
C ALA A 26 6.35 4.56 -9.54
N LEU A 27 5.45 4.26 -8.60
CA LEU A 27 5.36 4.99 -7.32
C LEU A 27 6.66 4.92 -6.49
N ILE A 28 7.30 3.75 -6.47
CA ILE A 28 8.60 3.57 -5.81
C ILE A 28 9.66 4.44 -6.50
N ALA A 29 9.75 4.39 -7.83
CA ALA A 29 10.68 5.22 -8.60
C ALA A 29 10.46 6.72 -8.35
N CYS A 30 9.22 7.18 -8.28
CA CYS A 30 8.87 8.56 -7.91
C CYS A 30 9.35 8.95 -6.52
N GLY A 31 9.36 8.02 -5.55
CA GLY A 31 9.91 8.23 -4.21
C GLY A 31 11.42 8.45 -4.19
N LEU A 32 12.13 8.01 -5.24
CA LEU A 32 13.59 8.15 -5.36
C LEU A 32 14.01 9.44 -6.05
N VAL A 33 13.08 10.15 -6.71
CA VAL A 33 13.37 11.40 -7.44
C VAL A 33 13.89 12.49 -6.48
N CYS A 34 13.18 12.71 -5.37
CA CYS A 34 13.63 13.64 -4.35
C CYS A 34 12.98 13.38 -2.97
N ARG A 35 13.59 13.92 -1.91
CA ARG A 35 13.15 13.72 -0.52
C ARG A 35 11.74 14.24 -0.23
N SER A 36 11.27 15.25 -0.96
CA SER A 36 9.93 15.83 -0.76
C SER A 36 8.80 15.00 -1.38
N TRP A 37 9.13 14.07 -2.29
CA TRP A 37 8.16 13.15 -2.89
C TRP A 37 7.99 11.88 -2.06
N LEU A 38 9.03 11.49 -1.32
CA LEU A 38 9.06 10.25 -0.53
C LEU A 38 7.90 10.10 0.48
N PRO A 39 7.52 11.11 1.27
CA PRO A 39 6.38 10.96 2.19
C PRO A 39 5.07 10.71 1.45
N ARG A 40 4.84 11.41 0.33
CA ARG A 40 3.63 11.27 -0.48
C ARG A 40 3.59 9.92 -1.18
N THR A 41 4.67 9.53 -1.86
CA THR A 41 4.73 8.24 -2.56
C THR A 41 4.47 7.07 -1.61
N ARG A 42 4.98 7.14 -0.37
CA ARG A 42 4.67 6.17 0.68
C ARG A 42 3.17 6.12 0.98
N LEU A 43 2.49 7.25 1.14
CA LEU A 43 1.04 7.29 1.37
C LEU A 43 0.25 6.71 0.18
N HIS A 44 0.63 7.03 -1.06
CA HIS A 44 0.00 6.45 -2.26
C HIS A 44 0.27 4.95 -2.37
N LEU A 45 1.46 4.48 -1.99
CA LEU A 45 1.74 3.05 -1.88
C LEU A 45 0.79 2.41 -0.85
N PHE A 46 0.61 3.01 0.33
CA PHE A 46 -0.33 2.49 1.33
C PHE A 46 -1.81 2.53 0.93
N ARG A 47 -2.18 3.28 -0.11
CA ARG A 47 -3.56 3.36 -0.61
C ARG A 47 -4.14 2.02 -1.05
N SER A 48 -3.30 1.12 -1.56
CA SER A 48 -3.69 -0.21 -2.06
C SER A 48 -2.86 -1.31 -1.39
N ILE A 49 -3.48 -2.19 -0.62
CA ILE A 49 -2.80 -3.25 0.12
C ILE A 49 -3.16 -4.61 -0.45
N ILE A 50 -2.16 -5.44 -0.72
CA ILE A 50 -2.35 -6.83 -1.14
C ILE A 50 -1.92 -7.76 -0.01
N LEU A 51 -2.86 -8.56 0.48
CA LEU A 51 -2.65 -9.53 1.55
C LEU A 51 -2.67 -10.93 0.94
N LYS A 52 -1.50 -11.58 0.92
CA LYS A 52 -1.31 -12.90 0.27
C LYS A 52 -1.37 -14.07 1.25
N ASP A 53 -1.04 -13.83 2.51
CA ASP A 53 -0.95 -14.84 3.55
C ASP A 53 -1.16 -14.25 4.96
N ALA A 54 -1.20 -15.15 5.95
CA ALA A 54 -1.34 -14.79 7.36
C ALA A 54 -0.15 -13.97 7.91
N VAL A 55 1.06 -14.14 7.35
CA VAL A 55 2.26 -13.44 7.82
C VAL A 55 2.21 -11.98 7.40
N GLY A 56 1.87 -11.72 6.13
CA GLY A 56 1.63 -10.38 5.60
C GLY A 56 0.45 -9.70 6.30
N TYR A 57 -0.61 -10.45 6.62
CA TYR A 57 -1.71 -9.95 7.43
C TYR A 57 -1.25 -9.52 8.84
N ALA A 58 -0.53 -10.38 9.57
CA ALA A 58 -0.04 -10.06 10.90
C ALA A 58 0.91 -8.85 10.91
N ALA A 59 1.77 -8.75 9.89
CA ALA A 59 2.65 -7.60 9.70
C ALA A 59 1.86 -6.31 9.44
N PHE A 60 0.85 -6.37 8.55
CA PHE A 60 -0.05 -5.26 8.28
C PHE A 60 -0.82 -4.85 9.53
N GLU A 61 -1.35 -5.80 10.29
CA GLU A 61 -2.08 -5.50 11.52
C GLU A 61 -1.18 -4.84 12.58
N LYS A 62 0.04 -5.36 12.76
CA LYS A 62 1.05 -4.75 13.64
C LYS A 62 1.39 -3.32 13.20
N LEU A 63 1.45 -3.08 11.89
CA LEU A 63 1.71 -1.77 11.32
C LEU A 63 0.54 -0.80 11.58
N LEU A 64 -0.71 -1.22 11.37
CA LEU A 64 -1.89 -0.41 11.68
C LEU A 64 -1.99 -0.07 13.17
N ARG A 65 -1.62 -1.02 14.06
CA ARG A 65 -1.55 -0.76 15.51
C ARG A 65 -0.47 0.28 15.84
N ARG A 66 0.67 0.26 15.14
CA ARG A 66 1.76 1.22 15.35
C ARG A 66 1.43 2.60 14.78
N PHE A 67 0.76 2.66 13.63
CA PHE A 67 0.47 3.89 12.91
C PHE A 67 -1.04 3.98 12.55
N PRO A 68 -1.89 4.36 13.51
CA PRO A 68 -3.34 4.36 13.32
C PRO A 68 -3.81 5.27 12.19
N TYR A 69 -3.08 6.35 11.88
CA TYR A 69 -3.43 7.29 10.81
C TYR A 69 -3.41 6.64 9.42
N LEU A 70 -2.67 5.54 9.23
CA LEU A 70 -2.63 4.83 7.94
C LEU A 70 -3.96 4.16 7.61
N THR A 71 -4.79 3.84 8.61
CA THR A 71 -6.14 3.27 8.39
C THR A 71 -7.02 4.16 7.51
N ASN A 72 -6.85 5.48 7.59
CA ASN A 72 -7.58 6.47 6.78
C ASN A 72 -7.05 6.61 5.34
N HIS A 73 -5.88 6.03 5.06
CA HIS A 73 -5.22 6.12 3.77
C HIS A 73 -5.44 4.87 2.92
N VAL A 74 -5.71 3.71 3.54
CA VAL A 74 -6.03 2.48 2.83
C VAL A 74 -7.42 2.59 2.20
N ARG A 75 -7.48 2.49 0.86
CA ARG A 75 -8.72 2.55 0.08
C ARG A 75 -9.01 1.28 -0.69
N ARG A 76 -7.98 0.53 -1.07
CA ARG A 76 -8.11 -0.76 -1.76
C ARG A 76 -7.43 -1.85 -0.96
N VAL A 77 -8.13 -2.95 -0.74
CA VAL A 77 -7.58 -4.16 -0.12
C VAL A 77 -7.86 -5.34 -1.04
N VAL A 78 -6.81 -6.04 -1.45
CA VAL A 78 -6.90 -7.26 -2.25
C VAL A 78 -6.41 -8.42 -1.40
N VAL A 79 -7.22 -9.46 -1.29
CA VAL A 79 -6.91 -10.66 -0.51
C VAL A 79 -6.78 -11.84 -1.45
N VAL A 80 -5.57 -12.42 -1.48
CA VAL A 80 -5.28 -13.57 -2.34
C VAL A 80 -5.50 -14.84 -1.54
N LYS A 81 -6.45 -15.66 -1.97
CA LYS A 81 -6.69 -17.00 -1.46
C LYS A 81 -5.69 -17.97 -2.08
N THR A 82 -4.89 -18.62 -1.24
CA THR A 82 -4.05 -19.75 -1.64
C THR A 82 -4.79 -21.04 -1.31
N HIS A 83 -4.79 -21.99 -2.25
CA HIS A 83 -5.55 -23.24 -2.11
C HIS A 83 -4.98 -24.21 -1.05
N SER A 84 -3.85 -23.87 -0.41
CA SER A 84 -2.99 -24.86 0.27
C SER A 84 -2.97 -24.78 1.81
N ARG A 85 -3.73 -23.90 2.47
CA ARG A 85 -3.72 -23.76 3.96
C ARG A 85 -5.09 -23.40 4.51
N PRO A 86 -5.41 -23.71 5.80
CA PRO A 86 -6.63 -23.25 6.44
C PRO A 86 -6.69 -21.72 6.31
N SER A 87 -7.79 -21.24 5.72
CA SER A 87 -7.97 -19.87 5.24
C SER A 87 -7.89 -18.90 6.41
N TRP A 88 -6.75 -18.23 6.56
CA TRP A 88 -6.58 -17.04 7.43
C TRP A 88 -7.67 -15.98 7.22
N VAL A 89 -8.29 -16.01 6.02
CA VAL A 89 -9.42 -15.20 5.58
C VAL A 89 -10.68 -15.42 6.45
N ASP A 90 -10.85 -16.60 7.06
CA ASP A 90 -12.10 -16.97 7.75
C ASP A 90 -12.13 -16.60 9.24
N GLY A 91 -10.99 -16.20 9.84
CA GLY A 91 -10.91 -15.89 11.28
C GLY A 91 -10.35 -14.52 11.63
N GLU A 92 -9.15 -14.21 11.14
CA GLU A 92 -8.39 -13.04 11.58
C GLU A 92 -8.68 -11.81 10.71
N MET A 93 -8.79 -12.01 9.40
CA MET A 93 -8.94 -10.97 8.36
C MET A 93 -10.14 -10.02 8.56
N PRO A 94 -11.34 -10.45 8.98
CA PRO A 94 -12.50 -9.57 9.12
C PRO A 94 -12.25 -8.42 10.13
N ARG A 95 -11.41 -8.65 11.15
CA ARG A 95 -11.20 -7.68 12.23
C ARG A 95 -10.35 -6.48 11.81
N ALA A 96 -9.41 -6.65 10.88
CA ALA A 96 -8.67 -5.52 10.33
C ALA A 96 -9.52 -4.70 9.37
N LEU A 97 -10.40 -5.34 8.59
CA LEU A 97 -11.29 -4.62 7.67
C LEU A 97 -12.19 -3.61 8.41
N VAL A 98 -12.68 -3.98 9.60
CA VAL A 98 -13.47 -3.06 10.46
C VAL A 98 -12.69 -1.81 10.86
N LYS A 99 -11.35 -1.90 10.96
CA LYS A 99 -10.48 -0.79 11.35
C LYS A 99 -10.18 0.16 10.18
N LEU A 100 -10.62 -0.14 8.96
CA LEU A 100 -10.33 0.66 7.77
C LEU A 100 -11.57 1.43 7.31
N PRO A 101 -11.79 2.65 7.81
CA PRO A 101 -13.05 3.39 7.60
C PRO A 101 -13.25 3.89 6.17
N ARG A 102 -12.23 3.83 5.32
CA ARG A 102 -12.20 4.42 3.97
C ARG A 102 -11.92 3.41 2.86
N VAL A 103 -12.12 2.12 3.11
CA VAL A 103 -11.99 1.11 2.05
C VAL A 103 -13.13 1.27 1.06
N GLU A 104 -12.77 1.66 -0.17
CA GLU A 104 -13.66 1.80 -1.32
C GLU A 104 -13.76 0.49 -2.10
N HIS A 105 -12.68 -0.31 -2.11
CA HIS A 105 -12.58 -1.54 -2.90
C HIS A 105 -12.00 -2.69 -2.08
N LEU A 106 -12.79 -3.74 -1.89
CA LEU A 106 -12.36 -5.01 -1.31
C LEU A 106 -12.49 -6.10 -2.38
N GLU A 107 -11.38 -6.76 -2.69
CA GLU A 107 -11.32 -7.82 -3.69
C GLU A 107 -10.76 -9.10 -3.09
N VAL A 108 -11.35 -10.25 -3.42
CA VAL A 108 -10.85 -11.57 -3.04
C VAL A 108 -10.42 -12.29 -4.31
N ALA A 109 -9.11 -12.32 -4.56
CA ALA A 109 -8.53 -13.00 -5.71
C ALA A 109 -8.22 -14.46 -5.35
N GLN A 110 -8.40 -15.37 -6.31
CA GLN A 110 -7.90 -16.74 -6.19
C GLN A 110 -6.52 -16.81 -6.86
N SER A 111 -5.58 -17.49 -6.21
CA SER A 111 -4.26 -17.73 -6.79
C SER A 111 -4.37 -18.68 -7.98
N MET A 112 -4.68 -18.17 -9.18
CA MET A 112 -4.41 -18.90 -10.41
C MET A 112 -2.90 -18.96 -10.57
N GLY A 113 -2.35 -20.18 -10.70
CA GLY A 113 -0.93 -20.39 -10.83
C GLY A 113 -0.33 -19.52 -11.94
N LYS A 114 0.56 -18.60 -11.53
CA LYS A 114 1.39 -17.69 -12.32
C LYS A 114 0.73 -16.39 -12.82
N ILE A 115 1.33 -15.30 -12.30
CA ILE A 115 1.74 -14.02 -12.92
C ILE A 115 1.32 -12.87 -12.00
N LEU A 116 2.27 -11.95 -11.76
CA LEU A 116 2.29 -10.81 -10.82
C LEU A 116 3.07 -11.09 -9.52
N ASP A 117 4.36 -11.41 -9.69
CA ASP A 117 5.37 -11.49 -8.62
C ASP A 117 5.88 -10.10 -8.15
N ASP A 118 5.40 -8.99 -8.71
CA ASP A 118 6.02 -7.67 -8.47
C ASP A 118 5.63 -6.97 -7.15
N THR A 119 4.70 -7.52 -6.37
CA THR A 119 4.20 -6.82 -5.16
C THR A 119 4.97 -7.08 -3.88
N GLN A 120 5.96 -7.99 -3.87
CA GLN A 120 6.73 -8.29 -2.65
C GLN A 120 7.59 -7.09 -2.18
N SER A 121 7.89 -6.15 -3.07
CA SER A 121 8.76 -5.00 -2.78
C SER A 121 8.06 -3.82 -2.08
N LYS A 122 6.86 -4.01 -1.52
CA LYS A 122 6.09 -2.91 -0.93
C LYS A 122 6.43 -2.64 0.53
N PHE A 123 6.75 -3.68 1.32
CA PHE A 123 6.95 -3.55 2.77
C PHE A 123 8.35 -3.03 3.16
N GLY A 124 9.38 -3.27 2.34
CA GLY A 124 10.75 -2.82 2.64
C GLY A 124 10.91 -1.30 2.67
N LEU A 125 10.24 -0.59 1.76
CA LEU A 125 10.31 0.88 1.66
C LEU A 125 9.40 1.59 2.67
N ILE A 126 8.35 0.92 3.11
CA ILE A 126 7.41 1.39 4.12
C ILE A 126 8.05 1.44 5.51
N CYS A 127 8.96 0.51 5.80
CA CYS A 127 9.62 0.38 7.11
C CYS A 127 11.07 0.89 7.14
N ALA A 128 11.67 1.25 6.01
CA ALA A 128 12.97 1.92 5.96
C ALA A 128 12.83 3.41 6.32
N ALA A 129 12.62 3.69 7.61
CA ALA A 129 12.96 4.91 8.33
C ALA A 129 12.69 4.67 9.82
#